data_AF-A0A1A8KX31-F1
#
_entry.id   AF-A0A1A8KX31-F1
#
_cell.length_a   1.000
_cell.length_b   1.000
_cell.length_c   1.000
_cell.angle_alpha   90.00
_cell.angle_beta   90.00
_cell.angle_gamma   90.00
#
_symmetry.space_group_name_H-M   'P 1'
#
loop_
_entity.id
_entity.type
_entity.pdbx_description
1 polymer ?
#
loop_
_entity_poly.entity_id
_entity_poly.type
_entity_poly.pdbx_seq_one_letter_code
_entity_poly.pdbx_strand_id
1 'polypeptide(L)'
;PPLRLVSASMWHIVQMGSVQDYGMVEEFISTVTEIVPELLNADQKAQLLLGLRARVVLEMCRSEQISDTEAIEMHLDQIKTLVSTWAAQPCFTDVQFPESNFVHQVELFLKDPEEREKFFQDVFPTDFGPDYDHALQMLMLDFLSRLEKLLPVPDIQQTASMLGADPAALEECVRSVP
;
A
#
# COMPACT_ATOMS: atom_id res chain seq x y z
N PRO A 1 -14.99 -17.21 -1.77
CA PRO A 1 -14.04 -17.82 -0.81
C PRO A 1 -12.57 -17.40 -1.02
N PRO A 2 -11.96 -17.54 -2.22
CA PRO A 2 -10.55 -17.16 -2.44
C PRO A 2 -10.28 -15.68 -2.19
N LEU A 3 -11.17 -14.79 -2.66
CA LEU A 3 -10.98 -13.35 -2.56
C LEU A 3 -10.95 -12.85 -1.10
N ARG A 4 -11.67 -13.49 -0.17
CA ARG A 4 -11.60 -13.14 1.26
C ARG A 4 -10.26 -13.51 1.87
N LEU A 5 -9.72 -14.67 1.51
CA LEU A 5 -8.39 -15.08 1.97
C LEU A 5 -7.31 -14.15 1.41
N VAL A 6 -7.38 -13.83 0.10
CA VAL A 6 -6.47 -12.86 -0.52
C VAL A 6 -6.58 -11.49 0.17
N SER A 7 -7.81 -11.01 0.41
CA SER A 7 -8.05 -9.74 1.13
C SER A 7 -7.43 -9.74 2.52
N ALA A 8 -7.56 -10.83 3.27
CA ALA A 8 -6.95 -10.99 4.58
C ALA A 8 -5.41 -11.03 4.51
N SER A 9 -4.84 -11.69 3.50
CA SER A 9 -3.39 -11.66 3.26
C SER A 9 -2.88 -10.26 2.93
N MET A 10 -3.58 -9.52 2.07
CA MET A 10 -3.21 -8.14 1.74
C MET A 10 -3.32 -7.21 2.95
N TRP A 11 -4.36 -7.38 3.77
CA TRP A 11 -4.46 -6.68 5.06
C TRP A 11 -3.25 -6.99 5.95
N HIS A 12 -2.89 -8.26 6.09
CA HIS A 12 -1.79 -8.67 6.94
C HIS A 12 -0.45 -8.08 6.49
N ILE A 13 -0.18 -8.02 5.19
CA ILE A 13 1.03 -7.38 4.63
C ILE A 13 1.13 -5.91 5.07
N VAL A 14 0.04 -5.14 4.93
CA VAL A 14 0.01 -3.71 5.31
C VAL A 14 0.04 -3.53 6.82
N GLN A 15 -0.63 -4.40 7.57
CA GLN A 15 -0.65 -4.37 9.03
C GLN A 15 0.75 -4.61 9.63
N MET A 16 1.50 -5.56 9.07
CA MET A 16 2.85 -5.90 9.52
C MET A 16 3.91 -4.93 9.01
N GLY A 17 3.56 -4.02 8.10
CA GLY A 17 4.53 -3.13 7.46
C GLY A 17 5.52 -3.89 6.59
N SER A 18 5.12 -5.01 5.98
CA SER A 18 5.97 -5.84 5.12
C SER A 18 6.19 -5.15 3.77
N VAL A 19 7.02 -4.10 3.76
CA VAL A 19 7.25 -3.22 2.59
C VAL A 19 7.67 -3.99 1.34
N GLN A 20 8.43 -5.08 1.50
CA GLN A 20 8.88 -5.93 0.40
C GLN A 20 7.73 -6.55 -0.40
N ASP A 21 6.57 -6.74 0.24
CA ASP A 21 5.38 -7.35 -0.36
C ASP A 21 4.34 -6.32 -0.84
N TYR A 22 4.62 -5.01 -0.70
CA TYR A 22 3.67 -3.95 -1.09
C TYR A 22 3.34 -3.95 -2.59
N GLY A 23 4.22 -4.49 -3.43
CA GLY A 23 3.92 -4.70 -4.85
C GLY A 23 2.70 -5.60 -5.07
N MET A 24 2.52 -6.63 -4.25
CA MET A 24 1.33 -7.52 -4.33
C MET A 24 0.06 -6.78 -3.91
N VAL A 25 0.16 -5.94 -2.88
CA VAL A 25 -0.96 -5.13 -2.38
C VAL A 25 -1.43 -4.14 -3.46
N GLU A 26 -0.49 -3.47 -4.12
CA GLU A 26 -0.79 -2.54 -5.22
C GLU A 26 -1.44 -3.24 -6.43
N GLU A 27 -0.93 -4.40 -6.84
CA GLU A 27 -1.52 -5.19 -7.92
C GLU A 27 -2.96 -5.57 -7.55
N PHE A 28 -3.19 -6.05 -6.33
CA PHE A 28 -4.51 -6.39 -5.83
C PHE A 28 -5.48 -5.21 -5.87
N ILE A 29 -5.07 -4.04 -5.33
CA ILE A 29 -5.89 -2.82 -5.35
C ILE A 29 -6.22 -2.44 -6.79
N SER A 30 -5.23 -2.46 -7.68
CA SER A 30 -5.37 -2.07 -9.08
C SER A 30 -6.36 -2.98 -9.81
N THR A 31 -6.20 -4.30 -9.70
CA THR A 31 -7.11 -5.27 -10.32
C THR A 31 -8.53 -5.15 -9.79
N VAL A 32 -8.71 -5.06 -8.47
CA VAL A 32 -10.05 -4.98 -7.87
C VAL A 32 -10.75 -3.69 -8.25
N THR A 33 -10.04 -2.57 -8.28
CA THR A 33 -10.61 -1.25 -8.66
C THR A 33 -10.78 -1.10 -10.17
N GLU A 34 -10.15 -1.92 -10.99
CA GLU A 34 -10.48 -2.03 -12.42
C GLU A 34 -11.81 -2.75 -12.64
N ILE A 35 -12.08 -3.80 -11.85
CA ILE A 35 -13.31 -4.59 -11.93
C ILE A 35 -14.49 -3.84 -11.29
N VAL A 36 -14.27 -3.18 -10.15
CA VAL A 36 -15.29 -2.43 -9.40
C VAL A 36 -14.75 -1.03 -9.07
N PRO A 37 -14.80 -0.09 -10.03
CA PRO A 37 -14.22 1.25 -9.87
C PRO A 37 -14.90 2.07 -8.79
N GLU A 38 -16.13 1.75 -8.38
CA GLU A 38 -16.86 2.47 -7.34
C GLU A 38 -16.36 2.16 -5.92
N LEU A 39 -15.45 1.20 -5.75
CA LEU A 39 -14.90 0.87 -4.43
C LEU A 39 -14.11 2.02 -3.83
N LEU A 40 -13.30 2.71 -4.65
CA LEU A 40 -12.51 3.86 -4.24
C LEU A 40 -12.74 4.99 -5.21
N ASN A 41 -12.88 6.20 -4.69
CA ASN A 41 -12.76 7.36 -5.57
C ASN A 41 -11.29 7.54 -6.02
N ALA A 42 -11.10 8.43 -6.97
CA ALA A 42 -9.79 8.72 -7.54
C ALA A 42 -8.73 9.12 -6.52
N ASP A 43 -9.11 9.95 -5.54
CA ASP A 43 -8.20 10.42 -4.49
C ASP A 43 -7.78 9.27 -3.57
N GLN A 44 -8.74 8.49 -3.10
CA GLN A 44 -8.47 7.36 -2.22
C GLN A 44 -7.59 6.32 -2.92
N LYS A 45 -7.85 6.04 -4.21
CA LYS A 45 -7.01 5.15 -5.01
C LYS A 45 -5.61 5.72 -5.18
N ALA A 46 -5.47 6.99 -5.54
CA ALA A 46 -4.17 7.64 -5.69
C ALA A 46 -3.39 7.66 -4.37
N GLN A 47 -4.00 8.09 -3.27
CA GLN A 47 -3.40 8.11 -1.93
C GLN A 47 -2.89 6.74 -1.51
N LEU A 48 -3.67 5.67 -1.73
CA LEU A 48 -3.27 4.33 -1.34
C LEU A 48 -2.10 3.82 -2.20
N LEU A 49 -2.17 3.97 -3.52
CA LEU A 49 -1.12 3.50 -4.43
C LEU A 49 0.19 4.29 -4.28
N LEU A 50 0.09 5.62 -4.27
CA LEU A 50 1.24 6.52 -4.07
C LEU A 50 1.85 6.32 -2.69
N GLY A 51 1.02 6.10 -1.68
CA GLY A 51 1.44 5.85 -0.33
C GLY A 51 2.28 4.58 -0.18
N LEU A 52 1.79 3.47 -0.75
CA LEU A 52 2.53 2.20 -0.79
C LEU A 52 3.87 2.36 -1.55
N ARG A 53 3.84 3.00 -2.73
CA ARG A 53 5.04 3.21 -3.55
C ARG A 53 6.07 4.11 -2.87
N ALA A 54 5.65 5.23 -2.30
CA ALA A 54 6.54 6.13 -1.58
C ALA A 54 7.22 5.41 -0.41
N ARG A 55 6.49 4.56 0.32
CA ARG A 55 7.07 3.74 1.40
C ARG A 55 8.14 2.77 0.90
N VAL A 56 7.90 2.10 -0.23
CA VAL A 56 8.89 1.21 -0.86
C VAL A 56 10.15 1.96 -1.23
N VAL A 57 10.01 3.11 -1.92
CA VAL A 57 11.15 3.94 -2.33
C VAL A 57 11.96 4.42 -1.12
N LEU A 58 11.29 4.88 -0.06
CA LEU A 58 11.96 5.33 1.16
C LEU A 58 12.69 4.19 1.87
N GLU A 59 12.12 2.99 1.91
CA GLU A 59 12.78 1.82 2.50
C GLU A 59 14.04 1.43 1.71
N MET A 60 14.00 1.52 0.38
CA MET A 60 15.17 1.29 -0.47
C MET A 60 16.26 2.36 -0.26
N CYS A 61 15.87 3.61 0.01
CA CYS A 61 16.80 4.71 0.27
C CYS A 61 17.40 4.67 1.68
N ARG A 62 16.84 3.87 2.61
CA ARG A 62 17.18 3.86 4.04
C ARG A 62 18.59 3.32 4.34
N SER A 63 19.10 2.45 3.48
CA SER A 63 20.41 1.82 3.70
C SER A 63 21.57 2.81 3.51
N GLU A 64 22.63 2.67 4.30
CA GLU A 64 23.84 3.52 4.19
C GLU A 64 24.40 3.54 2.76
N GLN A 65 24.32 2.42 2.04
CA GLN A 65 24.62 2.33 0.61
C GLN A 65 23.38 1.93 -0.16
N ILE A 66 22.97 2.77 -1.12
CA ILE A 66 21.91 2.45 -2.07
C ILE A 66 22.52 1.51 -3.12
N SER A 67 22.03 0.28 -3.16
CA SER A 67 22.56 -0.76 -4.05
C SER A 67 21.77 -0.91 -5.34
N ASP A 68 20.52 -0.43 -5.40
CA ASP A 68 19.59 -0.68 -6.51
C ASP A 68 18.92 0.61 -7.02
N THR A 69 19.72 1.47 -7.64
CA THR A 69 19.24 2.72 -8.23
C THR A 69 18.26 2.49 -9.37
N GLU A 70 18.43 1.41 -10.15
CA GLU A 70 17.55 1.08 -11.28
C GLU A 70 16.13 0.76 -10.80
N ALA A 71 15.98 -0.04 -9.73
CA ALA A 71 14.68 -0.30 -9.15
C ALA A 71 14.05 0.95 -8.51
N ILE A 72 14.85 1.83 -7.90
CA ILE A 72 14.36 3.13 -7.40
C ILE A 72 13.81 3.98 -8.55
N GLU A 73 14.55 4.10 -9.66
CA GLU A 73 14.11 4.86 -10.85
C GLU A 73 12.80 4.29 -11.43
N MET A 74 12.68 2.97 -11.51
CA MET A 74 11.44 2.30 -11.94
C MET A 74 10.24 2.69 -11.05
N HIS A 75 10.42 2.72 -9.73
CA HIS A 75 9.36 3.13 -8.81
C HIS A 75 9.03 4.62 -8.94
N LEU A 76 10.03 5.49 -9.15
CA LEU A 76 9.80 6.91 -9.39
C LEU A 76 9.00 7.16 -10.67
N ASP A 77 9.26 6.40 -11.73
CA ASP A 77 8.50 6.51 -12.98
C ASP A 77 7.06 6.02 -12.83
N GLN A 78 6.82 4.99 -12.02
CA GLN A 78 5.48 4.55 -11.65
C GLN A 78 4.72 5.62 -10.85
N ILE A 79 5.38 6.26 -9.88
CA ILE A 79 4.81 7.39 -9.12
C ILE A 79 4.41 8.52 -10.07
N LYS A 80 5.32 8.96 -10.96
CA LYS A 80 5.02 9.99 -11.98
C LYS A 80 3.82 9.61 -12.86
N THR A 81 3.71 8.33 -13.24
CA THR A 81 2.60 7.81 -14.04
C THR A 81 1.28 7.84 -13.26
N LEU A 82 1.28 7.43 -12.00
CA LEU A 82 0.12 7.45 -11.11
C LEU A 82 -0.41 8.87 -10.93
N VAL A 83 0.48 9.84 -10.64
CA VAL A 83 0.07 11.25 -10.52
C VAL A 83 -0.38 11.85 -11.82
N SER A 84 0.28 11.55 -12.94
CA SER A 84 -0.18 12.03 -14.25
C SER A 84 -1.60 11.52 -14.56
N THR A 85 -1.88 10.26 -14.22
CA THR A 85 -3.21 9.65 -14.40
C THR A 85 -4.25 10.30 -13.49
N TRP A 86 -3.90 10.57 -12.23
CA TRP A 86 -4.79 11.22 -11.27
C TRP A 86 -5.07 12.70 -11.65
N ALA A 87 -4.03 13.46 -12.01
CA ALA A 87 -4.13 14.87 -12.40
C ALA A 87 -4.91 15.08 -13.70
N ALA A 88 -4.92 14.09 -14.60
CA ALA A 88 -5.71 14.12 -15.83
C ALA A 88 -7.23 14.01 -15.58
N GLN A 89 -7.67 13.74 -14.35
CA GLN A 89 -9.09 13.60 -14.06
C GLN A 89 -9.81 14.95 -14.06
N PRO A 90 -11.07 15.02 -14.54
CA PRO A 90 -11.82 16.27 -14.67
C PRO A 90 -12.03 17.02 -13.35
N CYS A 91 -11.91 16.34 -12.21
CA CYS A 91 -12.11 16.91 -10.87
C CYS A 91 -10.86 17.65 -10.33
N PHE A 92 -9.67 17.44 -10.93
CA PHE A 92 -8.38 17.89 -10.38
C PHE A 92 -7.55 18.76 -11.33
N THR A 93 -8.17 19.34 -12.36
CA THR A 93 -7.47 20.14 -13.38
C THR A 93 -6.69 21.34 -12.83
N ASP A 94 -6.98 21.78 -11.60
CA ASP A 94 -6.33 22.92 -10.92
C ASP A 94 -5.50 22.54 -9.68
N VAL A 95 -5.35 21.25 -9.33
CA VAL A 95 -4.60 20.84 -8.14
C VAL A 95 -3.15 20.50 -8.50
N GLN A 96 -2.20 21.34 -8.05
CA GLN A 96 -0.78 20.98 -8.07
C GLN A 96 -0.49 20.01 -6.92
N PHE A 97 -0.16 18.77 -7.27
CA PHE A 97 0.23 17.77 -6.28
C PHE A 97 1.64 18.11 -5.74
N PRO A 98 1.91 17.94 -4.44
CA PRO A 98 3.23 18.14 -3.85
C PRO A 98 4.29 17.10 -4.28
N GLU A 99 4.03 16.27 -5.29
CA GLU A 99 4.95 15.21 -5.74
C GLU A 99 6.20 15.71 -6.46
N SER A 100 6.15 16.91 -7.04
CA SER A 100 7.36 17.56 -7.54
C SER A 100 8.41 17.71 -6.43
N ASN A 101 7.98 17.69 -5.16
CA ASN A 101 8.86 17.65 -4.00
C ASN A 101 9.38 16.23 -3.72
N PHE A 102 8.53 15.19 -3.72
CA PHE A 102 8.95 13.83 -3.35
C PHE A 102 9.96 13.22 -4.33
N VAL A 103 9.66 13.24 -5.64
CA VAL A 103 10.57 12.68 -6.66
C VAL A 103 11.90 13.41 -6.63
N HIS A 104 11.87 14.74 -6.53
CA HIS A 104 13.07 15.56 -6.45
C HIS A 104 13.88 15.25 -5.17
N GLN A 105 13.21 15.04 -4.05
CA GLN A 105 13.85 14.67 -2.79
C GLN A 105 14.56 13.32 -2.89
N VAL A 106 13.96 12.33 -3.55
CA VAL A 106 14.60 11.02 -3.78
C VAL A 106 15.80 11.15 -4.73
N GLU A 107 15.68 11.93 -5.80
CA GLU A 107 16.80 12.23 -6.69
C GLU A 107 17.96 12.95 -5.97
N LEU A 108 17.65 13.76 -4.94
CA LEU A 108 18.65 14.39 -4.08
C LEU A 108 19.34 13.35 -3.19
N PHE A 109 18.61 12.39 -2.62
CA PHE A 109 19.21 11.31 -1.82
C PHE A 109 20.24 10.49 -2.59
N LEU A 110 19.99 10.27 -3.89
CA LEU A 110 20.90 9.53 -4.76
C LEU A 110 22.20 10.30 -5.05
N LYS A 111 22.20 11.63 -4.92
CA LYS A 111 23.33 12.50 -5.21
C LYS A 111 24.09 12.92 -3.95
N ASP A 112 23.38 13.10 -2.84
CA ASP A 112 23.89 13.67 -1.60
C ASP A 112 23.51 12.79 -0.38
N PRO A 113 24.46 11.96 0.11
CA PRO A 113 24.24 11.14 1.30
C PRO A 113 23.99 11.93 2.59
N GLU A 114 24.48 13.18 2.70
CA GLU A 114 24.29 14.00 3.91
C GLU A 114 22.86 14.53 3.97
N GLU A 115 22.33 15.04 2.86
CA GLU A 115 20.92 15.46 2.76
C GLU A 115 19.97 14.28 2.99
N ARG A 116 20.32 13.08 2.51
CA ARG A 116 19.59 11.85 2.79
C ARG A 116 19.57 11.52 4.28
N GLU A 117 20.73 11.51 4.94
CA GLU A 117 20.83 11.23 6.37
C GLU A 117 19.98 12.21 7.18
N LYS A 118 20.10 13.50 6.88
CA LYS A 118 19.31 14.57 7.51
C LYS A 118 17.82 14.36 7.32
N PHE A 119 17.37 13.98 6.12
CA PHE A 119 15.96 13.67 5.89
C PHE A 119 15.47 12.51 6.76
N PHE A 120 16.21 11.41 6.85
CA PHE A 120 15.80 10.26 7.65
C PHE A 120 15.83 10.54 9.16
N GLN A 121 16.62 11.51 9.62
CA GLN A 121 16.65 11.96 11.00
C GLN A 121 15.54 12.97 11.33
N ASP A 122 15.34 13.98 10.48
CA ASP A 122 14.52 15.15 10.82
C ASP A 122 13.10 15.08 10.24
N VAL A 123 12.96 14.58 9.01
CA VAL A 123 11.71 14.66 8.22
C VAL A 123 10.97 13.34 8.25
N PHE A 124 11.65 12.22 7.97
CA PHE A 124 11.04 10.90 7.87
C PHE A 124 10.22 10.51 9.11
N PRO A 125 10.69 10.69 10.36
CA PRO A 125 9.92 10.27 11.54
C PRO A 125 8.61 11.05 11.71
N THR A 126 8.55 12.27 11.18
CA THR A 126 7.40 13.17 11.27
C THR A 126 6.42 12.92 10.12
N ASP A 127 6.92 12.92 8.89
CA ASP A 127 6.06 12.92 7.69
C ASP A 127 5.76 11.51 7.17
N PHE A 128 6.66 10.56 7.45
CA PHE A 128 6.60 9.16 6.99
C PHE A 128 6.72 8.17 8.15
N GLY A 129 6.48 8.61 9.38
CA GLY A 129 6.57 7.81 10.59
C GLY A 129 5.34 6.93 10.84
N PRO A 130 5.09 6.53 12.11
CA PRO A 130 3.96 5.68 12.47
C PRO A 130 2.59 6.23 12.05
N ASP A 131 2.41 7.55 12.04
CA ASP A 131 1.15 8.18 11.63
C ASP A 131 0.87 7.98 10.14
N TYR A 132 1.93 8.00 9.32
CA TYR A 132 1.84 7.69 7.89
C TYR A 132 1.47 6.21 7.68
N ASP A 133 2.15 5.30 8.37
CA ASP A 133 1.87 3.86 8.30
C ASP A 133 0.43 3.57 8.75
N HIS A 134 -0.04 4.25 9.81
CA HIS A 134 -1.42 4.13 10.28
C HIS A 134 -2.42 4.67 9.25
N ALA A 135 -2.14 5.80 8.60
CA ALA A 135 -3.00 6.33 7.55
C ALA A 135 -3.12 5.35 6.36
N LEU A 136 -2.01 4.70 5.97
CA LEU A 136 -2.04 3.64 4.95
C LEU A 136 -2.89 2.45 5.37
N GLN A 137 -2.75 1.99 6.63
CA GLN A 137 -3.60 0.94 7.18
C GLN A 137 -5.07 1.34 7.17
N MET A 138 -5.42 2.56 7.54
CA MET A 138 -6.81 3.01 7.54
C MET A 138 -7.40 3.09 6.13
N LEU A 139 -6.64 3.55 5.14
CA LEU A 139 -7.05 3.55 3.74
C LEU A 139 -7.25 2.12 3.20
N MET A 140 -6.33 1.22 3.51
CA MET A 140 -6.44 -0.19 3.13
C MET A 140 -7.65 -0.86 3.80
N LEU A 141 -7.91 -0.55 5.07
CA LEU A 141 -9.04 -1.09 5.81
C LEU A 141 -10.37 -0.59 5.23
N ASP A 142 -10.48 0.70 4.88
CA ASP A 142 -11.68 1.25 4.22
C ASP A 142 -11.92 0.54 2.88
N PHE A 143 -10.87 0.39 2.06
CA PHE A 143 -10.94 -0.34 0.80
C PHE A 143 -11.47 -1.77 0.97
N LEU A 144 -10.85 -2.55 1.87
CA LEU A 144 -11.24 -3.93 2.13
C LEU A 144 -12.65 -4.04 2.73
N SER A 145 -13.03 -3.12 3.62
CA SER A 145 -14.37 -3.07 4.21
C SER A 145 -15.44 -2.81 3.16
N ARG A 146 -15.15 -2.01 2.14
CA ARG A 146 -16.06 -1.78 1.00
C ARG A 146 -16.13 -3.01 0.11
N LEU A 147 -15.00 -3.64 -0.18
CA LEU A 147 -14.96 -4.89 -0.94
C LEU A 147 -15.76 -5.99 -0.26
N GLU A 148 -15.59 -6.17 1.05
CA GLU A 148 -16.29 -7.19 1.84
C GLU A 148 -17.81 -7.06 1.74
N LYS A 149 -18.35 -5.83 1.75
CA LYS A 149 -19.78 -5.56 1.62
C LYS A 149 -20.37 -6.03 0.28
N LEU A 150 -19.55 -6.19 -0.75
CA LEU A 150 -19.98 -6.70 -2.06
C LEU A 150 -19.98 -8.23 -2.12
N LEU A 151 -19.32 -8.90 -1.17
CA LEU A 151 -19.17 -10.35 -1.20
C LEU A 151 -20.33 -11.04 -0.46
N PRO A 152 -20.85 -12.16 -0.97
CA PRO A 152 -21.92 -12.91 -0.30
C PRO A 152 -21.45 -13.42 1.06
N VAL A 153 -22.34 -13.43 2.06
CA VAL A 153 -22.04 -13.98 3.40
C VAL A 153 -21.71 -15.48 3.27
N PRO A 154 -20.56 -15.96 3.78
CA PRO A 154 -20.21 -17.36 3.66
C PRO A 154 -21.07 -18.23 4.57
N ASP A 155 -21.51 -19.37 4.05
CA ASP A 155 -22.14 -20.41 4.87
C ASP A 155 -21.10 -21.23 5.67
N ILE A 156 -21.57 -22.17 6.49
CA ILE A 156 -20.70 -23.02 7.32
C ILE A 156 -19.77 -23.87 6.46
N GLN A 157 -20.20 -24.37 5.30
CA GLN A 157 -19.37 -25.21 4.43
C GLN A 157 -18.26 -24.37 3.80
N GLN A 158 -18.58 -23.16 3.34
CA GLN A 158 -17.61 -22.23 2.79
C GLN A 158 -16.60 -21.79 3.86
N THR A 159 -17.06 -21.49 5.08
CA THR A 159 -16.17 -21.14 6.21
C THR A 159 -15.25 -22.32 6.57
N ALA A 160 -15.78 -23.54 6.63
CA ALA A 160 -14.97 -24.74 6.87
C ALA A 160 -13.91 -24.96 5.78
N SER A 161 -14.25 -24.72 4.51
CA SER A 161 -13.28 -24.83 3.40
C SER A 161 -12.14 -23.80 3.49
N MET A 162 -12.40 -22.62 4.06
CA MET A 162 -11.36 -21.61 4.29
C MET A 162 -10.41 -22.02 5.41
N LEU A 163 -10.94 -22.61 6.50
CA LEU A 163 -10.14 -23.12 7.62
C LEU A 163 -9.33 -24.37 7.25
N GLY A 164 -9.85 -25.23 6.37
CA GLY A 164 -9.17 -26.46 5.94
C GLY A 164 -7.86 -26.23 5.17
N ALA A 165 -7.54 -24.98 4.81
CA ALA A 165 -6.27 -24.61 4.19
C ALA A 165 -5.09 -24.58 5.19
N ASP A 166 -5.36 -24.43 6.50
CA ASP A 166 -4.34 -24.41 7.56
C ASP A 166 -4.82 -25.19 8.81
N PRO A 167 -4.28 -26.41 9.06
CA PRO A 167 -4.63 -27.21 10.23
C PRO A 167 -4.33 -26.53 11.57
N ALA A 168 -3.32 -25.66 11.64
CA ALA A 168 -2.96 -24.96 12.87
C ALA A 168 -4.00 -23.90 13.25
N ALA A 169 -4.52 -23.18 12.25
CA ALA A 169 -5.59 -22.21 12.44
C ALA A 169 -6.87 -22.87 12.98
N LEU A 170 -7.16 -24.11 12.58
CA LEU A 170 -8.30 -24.88 13.09
C LEU A 170 -8.16 -25.19 14.59
N GLU A 171 -6.97 -25.59 15.04
CA GLU A 171 -6.72 -25.87 16.46
C GLU A 171 -6.87 -24.63 17.34
N GLU A 172 -6.40 -23.48 16.87
CA GLU A 172 -6.54 -22.19 17.56
C GLU A 172 -8.01 -21.76 17.68
N CYS A 173 -8.81 -21.96 16.62
CA CYS A 173 -10.25 -21.70 16.66
C CYS A 173 -10.96 -22.57 17.71
N VAL A 174 -10.63 -23.87 17.80
CA VAL A 174 -11.23 -24.80 18.78
C VAL A 174 -10.87 -24.41 20.21
N ARG A 175 -9.63 -23.96 20.45
CA ARG A 175 -9.18 -23.51 21.78
C ARG A 175 -9.79 -22.18 22.22
N SER A 176 -10.30 -21.39 21.28
CA SER A 176 -10.90 -20.07 21.54
C SER A 176 -12.40 -20.14 21.84
N VAL A 177 -13.02 -21.32 21.71
CA VAL A 177 -14.42 -21.53 22.12
C VAL A 177 -14.47 -21.65 23.65
N PRO A 178 -15.25 -20.81 24.35
CA PRO A 178 -15.41 -20.87 25.80
C PRO A 178 -16.13 -22.14 26.28
#